data_AF-A0A2M7QQE3-F1
#
_entry.id   AF-A0A2M7QQE3-F1
#
_cell.length_a   1.000
_cell.length_b   1.000
_cell.length_c   1.000
_cell.angle_alpha   90.00
_cell.angle_beta   90.00
_cell.angle_gamma   90.00
#
_symmetry.space_group_name_H-M   'P 1'
#
loop_
_entity.id
_entity.type
_entity.pdbx_description
1 polymer ?
#
loop_
_entity_poly.entity_id
_entity_poly.type
_entity_poly.pdbx_seq_one_letter_code
_entity_poly.pdbx_strand_id
1 'polypeptide(L)'
;MAAGRGEGDRLTAGVVQREIREGMSGADVAAALGSPNIVTRDADGRETWVYDRISTEQVFSSSRGGVNALFLAGVNQSAGAASTSQRTLTVVIRFDSAGRVSNFSYRSSSF
;
A
#
# COMPACT_ATOMS: atom_id res chain seq x y z
N MET A 1 15.75 -7.50 23.83
CA MET A 1 15.50 -6.24 23.10
C MET A 1 14.76 -6.62 21.81
N ALA A 2 13.46 -6.34 21.73
CA ALA A 2 12.65 -6.71 20.58
C ALA A 2 12.87 -5.71 19.43
N ALA A 3 13.18 -6.22 18.25
CA ALA A 3 13.31 -5.42 17.04
C ALA A 3 12.00 -4.65 16.78
N GLY A 4 12.10 -3.32 16.67
CA GLY A 4 11.01 -2.48 16.20
C GLY A 4 10.54 -2.96 14.83
N ARG A 5 9.29 -3.42 14.75
CA ARG A 5 8.63 -3.73 13.47
C ARG A 5 8.53 -2.43 12.69
N GLY A 6 9.09 -2.40 11.47
CA GLY A 6 9.05 -1.24 10.60
C GLY A 6 7.64 -0.67 10.44
N GLU A 7 7.47 0.56 10.91
CA GLU A 7 6.22 1.32 10.98
C GLU A 7 5.74 1.80 9.58
N GLY A 8 6.60 1.71 8.55
CA GLY A 8 6.32 2.16 7.18
C GLY A 8 5.78 1.10 6.21
N ASP A 9 5.63 -0.16 6.61
CA ASP A 9 5.36 -1.24 5.65
C ASP A 9 3.88 -1.56 5.40
N ARG A 10 2.94 -0.97 6.17
CA ARG A 10 1.53 -1.44 6.17
C ARG A 10 0.47 -0.40 5.81
N LEU A 11 0.80 0.67 5.09
CA LEU A 11 -0.26 1.49 4.51
C LEU A 11 -1.07 0.65 3.51
N THR A 12 -2.24 0.23 3.96
CA THR A 12 -3.23 -0.57 3.21
C THR A 12 -4.60 0.03 3.48
N ALA A 13 -5.56 -0.17 2.58
CA ALA A 13 -6.93 0.34 2.78
C ALA A 13 -7.53 -0.15 4.12
N GLY A 14 -7.27 -1.41 4.50
CA GLY A 14 -7.73 -1.96 5.78
C GLY A 14 -7.10 -1.31 7.01
N VAL A 15 -5.83 -0.92 6.94
CA VAL A 15 -5.19 -0.15 8.03
C VAL A 15 -5.82 1.24 8.15
N VAL A 16 -6.04 1.93 7.04
CA VAL A 16 -6.71 3.24 7.05
C VAL A 16 -8.10 3.14 7.67
N GLN A 17 -8.91 2.16 7.25
CA GLN A 17 -10.25 1.93 7.80
C GLN A 17 -10.25 1.62 9.30
N ARG A 18 -9.22 0.93 9.80
CA ARG A 18 -9.14 0.50 11.19
C ARG A 18 -8.63 1.61 12.11
N GLU A 19 -7.58 2.31 11.68
CA GLU A 19 -6.85 3.27 12.51
C GLU A 19 -7.42 4.69 12.42
N ILE A 20 -7.99 5.10 11.27
CA ILE A 20 -8.40 6.48 11.05
C ILE A 20 -9.88 6.69 11.35
N ARG A 21 -10.16 7.77 12.09
CA ARG A 21 -11.49 8.19 12.51
C ARG A 21 -11.63 9.70 12.40
N GLU A 22 -12.85 10.15 12.14
CA GLU A 22 -13.17 11.59 12.22
C GLU A 22 -12.89 12.11 13.64
N GLY A 23 -12.35 13.33 13.72
CA GLY A 23 -11.96 14.00 14.96
C GLY A 23 -10.54 13.74 15.46
N MET A 24 -9.81 12.76 14.90
CA MET A 24 -8.40 12.50 15.26
C MET A 24 -7.51 13.71 14.96
N SER A 25 -6.48 13.94 15.77
CA SER A 25 -5.51 14.99 15.45
C SER A 25 -4.58 14.57 14.33
N GLY A 26 -4.00 15.53 13.59
CA GLY A 26 -2.93 15.24 12.63
C GLY A 26 -1.76 14.46 13.24
N ALA A 27 -1.44 14.70 14.52
CA ALA A 27 -0.40 13.95 15.22
C ALA A 27 -0.78 12.47 15.42
N ASP A 28 -2.03 12.18 15.80
CA ASP A 28 -2.51 10.80 15.95
C ASP A 28 -2.52 10.07 14.60
N VAL A 29 -2.89 10.78 13.53
CA VAL A 29 -2.86 10.25 12.16
C VAL A 29 -1.43 9.94 11.73
N ALA A 30 -0.48 10.85 11.99
CA ALA A 30 0.93 10.64 11.66
C ALA A 30 1.55 9.49 12.47
N ALA A 31 1.14 9.31 13.73
CA ALA A 31 1.55 8.17 14.55
C ALA A 31 0.97 6.85 14.03
N ALA A 32 -0.24 6.86 13.45
CA ALA A 32 -0.89 5.67 12.93
C ALA A 32 -0.41 5.26 11.53
N LEU A 33 -0.17 6.23 10.63
CA LEU A 33 0.13 5.97 9.22
C LEU A 33 1.55 6.36 8.79
N GLY A 34 2.29 7.04 9.66
CA GLY A 34 3.57 7.67 9.32
C GLY A 34 3.39 9.04 8.67
N SER A 35 4.47 9.54 8.06
CA SER A 35 4.47 10.83 7.39
C SER A 35 3.74 10.78 6.04
N PRO A 36 2.91 11.78 5.70
CA PRO A 36 2.29 11.87 4.39
C PRO A 36 3.32 12.21 3.30
N ASN A 37 2.98 11.89 2.06
CA ASN A 37 3.80 12.24 0.90
C ASN A 37 3.55 13.68 0.45
N ILE A 38 2.31 14.18 0.64
CA ILE A 38 1.94 15.55 0.29
C ILE A 38 1.10 16.13 1.43
N VAL A 39 1.38 17.39 1.77
CA VAL A 39 0.56 18.22 2.65
C VAL A 39 0.18 19.48 1.90
N THR A 40 -1.11 19.77 1.81
CA THR A 40 -1.61 21.04 1.29
C THR A 40 -2.44 21.74 2.36
N ARG A 41 -2.52 23.07 2.26
CA ARG A 41 -3.32 23.91 3.13
C ARG A 41 -4.09 24.92 2.29
N ASP A 42 -5.37 25.09 2.58
CA ASP A 42 -6.21 26.09 1.91
C ASP A 42 -6.15 27.47 2.61
N ALA A 43 -6.86 28.45 2.04
CA ALA A 43 -6.91 29.81 2.57
C ALA A 43 -7.61 29.92 3.93
N ASP A 44 -8.49 28.97 4.26
CA ASP A 44 -9.19 28.89 5.55
C ASP A 44 -8.34 28.17 6.62
N GLY A 45 -7.12 27.77 6.27
CA GLY A 45 -6.19 27.09 7.16
C GLY A 45 -6.47 25.59 7.32
N ARG A 46 -7.36 25.00 6.52
CA ARG A 46 -7.65 23.56 6.54
C ARG A 46 -6.56 22.81 5.79
N GLU A 47 -6.13 21.68 6.36
CA GLU A 47 -5.07 20.87 5.77
C GLU A 47 -5.63 19.65 5.04
N THR A 48 -4.92 19.21 4.01
CA THR A 48 -5.17 17.93 3.37
C THR A 48 -3.85 17.18 3.23
N TRP A 49 -3.82 15.96 3.75
CA TRP A 49 -2.67 15.07 3.69
C TRP A 49 -2.96 13.94 2.70
N VAL A 50 -1.99 13.65 1.84
CA VAL A 50 -2.07 12.58 0.85
C VAL A 50 -0.97 11.57 1.09
N TYR A 51 -1.37 10.30 1.10
CA TYR A 51 -0.46 9.16 1.14
C TYR A 51 -0.63 8.36 -0.14
N ASP A 52 0.49 7.94 -0.72
CA ASP A 52 0.51 7.02 -1.85
C ASP A 52 1.41 5.81 -1.54
N ARG A 53 1.01 4.66 -2.08
CA ARG A 53 1.77 3.41 -2.05
C ARG A 53 1.63 2.70 -3.37
N ILE A 54 2.75 2.26 -3.92
CA ILE A 54 2.81 1.34 -5.06
C ILE A 54 3.49 0.07 -4.58
N SER A 55 2.88 -1.08 -4.82
CA SER A 55 3.39 -2.41 -4.47
C SER A 55 3.48 -3.26 -5.73
N THR A 56 4.56 -4.00 -5.90
CA THR A 56 4.76 -4.89 -7.06
C THR A 56 4.86 -6.34 -6.56
N GLU A 57 3.94 -7.19 -7.00
CA GLU A 57 3.91 -8.62 -6.73
C GLU A 57 4.42 -9.36 -7.97
N GLN A 58 5.51 -10.12 -7.85
CA GLN A 58 6.02 -10.99 -8.91
C GLN A 58 5.69 -12.45 -8.58
N VAL A 59 4.85 -13.07 -9.39
CA VAL A 59 4.50 -14.49 -9.30
C VAL A 59 5.35 -15.25 -10.30
N PHE A 60 6.34 -15.99 -9.81
CA PHE A 60 7.14 -16.91 -10.61
C PHE A 60 6.50 -18.31 -10.56
N SER A 61 5.91 -18.77 -11.66
CA SER A 61 5.44 -20.16 -11.76
C SER A 61 6.56 -21.03 -12.33
N SER A 62 7.24 -21.79 -11.46
CA SER A 62 8.16 -22.85 -11.89
C SER A 62 7.47 -24.20 -11.83
N SER A 63 6.89 -24.65 -12.94
CA SER A 63 6.43 -26.03 -13.11
C SER A 63 7.65 -26.95 -13.19
N ARG A 64 8.14 -27.45 -12.04
CA ARG A 64 9.16 -28.51 -12.01
C ARG A 64 8.67 -29.69 -11.15
N GLY A 65 8.34 -30.79 -11.83
CA GLY A 65 8.61 -32.13 -11.32
C GLY A 65 7.40 -33.00 -10.98
N GLY A 66 6.95 -33.81 -11.93
CA GLY A 66 6.01 -34.91 -11.71
C GLY A 66 5.86 -35.82 -12.92
N VAL A 67 6.64 -36.90 -12.94
CA VAL A 67 6.54 -38.16 -13.69
C VAL A 67 6.78 -38.28 -15.21
N ASN A 68 6.67 -37.27 -16.08
CA ASN A 68 6.85 -37.48 -17.53
C ASN A 68 8.02 -36.75 -18.22
N ALA A 69 8.85 -35.99 -17.49
CA ALA A 69 9.92 -35.17 -18.07
C ALA A 69 11.13 -35.95 -18.63
N LEU A 70 11.16 -37.28 -18.51
CA LEU A 70 12.26 -38.11 -19.00
C LEU A 70 12.17 -38.44 -20.51
N PHE A 71 11.04 -38.16 -21.16
CA PHE A 71 10.82 -38.49 -22.59
C PHE A 71 11.07 -37.34 -23.58
N LEU A 72 11.56 -36.17 -23.12
CA LEU A 72 11.60 -34.94 -23.91
C LEU A 72 12.92 -34.17 -23.76
N ALA A 73 14.01 -34.92 -23.66
CA ALA A 73 15.40 -34.43 -23.75
C ALA A 73 15.80 -33.93 -25.17
N GLY A 74 14.88 -33.27 -25.88
CA GLY A 74 15.09 -32.82 -27.26
C GLY A 74 14.79 -31.34 -27.55
N VAL A 75 14.08 -30.62 -26.67
CA VAL A 75 13.76 -29.21 -26.91
C VAL A 75 13.88 -28.41 -25.61
N ASN A 76 15.02 -27.73 -25.45
CA ASN A 76 15.28 -26.80 -24.36
C ASN A 76 14.39 -25.56 -24.50
N GLN A 77 13.14 -25.63 -24.03
CA GLN A 77 12.27 -24.46 -23.89
C GLN A 77 11.60 -24.50 -22.51
N SER A 78 12.34 -24.03 -21.51
CA SER A 78 11.83 -23.75 -20.17
C SER A 78 10.89 -22.54 -20.23
N ALA A 79 9.64 -22.74 -20.66
CA ALA A 79 8.61 -21.71 -20.64
C ALA A 79 8.08 -21.51 -19.20
N GLY A 80 8.81 -20.74 -18.39
CA GLY A 80 8.33 -20.25 -17.10
C GLY A 80 7.41 -19.03 -17.32
N ALA A 81 6.14 -19.14 -16.95
CA ALA A 81 5.26 -17.98 -16.93
C ALA A 81 5.57 -17.12 -15.69
N ALA A 82 6.16 -15.95 -15.90
CA ALA A 82 6.28 -14.92 -14.87
C ALA A 82 5.11 -13.94 -15.03
N SER A 83 4.34 -13.73 -13.96
CA SER A 83 3.27 -12.73 -13.93
C SER A 83 3.62 -11.67 -12.90
N THR A 84 3.66 -10.40 -13.32
CA THR A 84 3.91 -9.26 -12.44
C THR A 84 2.61 -8.49 -12.29
N SER A 85 2.12 -8.32 -11.06
CA SER A 85 0.99 -7.43 -10.77
C SER A 85 1.44 -6.23 -9.95
N GLN A 86 0.86 -5.07 -10.24
CA GLN A 86 1.10 -3.84 -9.49
C GLN A 86 -0.17 -3.41 -8.78
N ARG A 87 -0.04 -2.96 -7.53
CA ARG A 87 -1.13 -2.43 -6.72
C ARG A 87 -0.79 -1.00 -6.32
N THR A 88 -1.71 -0.08 -6.55
CA THR A 88 -1.61 1.30 -6.11
C THR A 88 -2.66 1.59 -5.05
N LEU A 89 -2.29 2.33 -4.02
CA LEU A 89 -3.18 2.86 -2.99
C LEU A 89 -2.93 4.36 -2.86
N THR A 90 -4.00 5.14 -2.90
CA THR A 90 -4.00 6.57 -2.56
C THR A 90 -4.95 6.80 -1.41
N VAL A 91 -4.53 7.55 -0.40
CA VAL A 91 -5.32 7.93 0.76
C VAL A 91 -5.29 9.44 0.88
N VAL A 92 -6.45 10.05 1.09
CA VAL A 92 -6.61 11.49 1.28
C VAL A 92 -7.29 11.72 2.60
N ILE A 93 -6.65 12.49 3.49
CA ILE A 93 -7.17 12.85 4.81
C ILE A 93 -7.29 14.37 4.85
N ARG A 94 -8.50 14.84 5.14
CA ARG A 94 -8.83 16.27 5.26
C ARG A 94 -8.95 16.62 6.74
N PHE A 95 -8.40 17.75 7.10
CA PHE A 95 -8.44 18.30 8.45
C PHE A 95 -9.27 19.59 8.46
N ASP A 96 -9.90 19.88 9.59
CA ASP A 96 -10.51 21.18 9.85
C ASP A 96 -9.45 22.21 10.29
N SER A 97 -9.89 23.45 10.54
CA SER A 97 -9.01 24.53 11.02
C SER A 97 -8.43 24.28 12.42
N ALA A 98 -8.98 23.34 13.19
CA ALA A 98 -8.46 22.92 14.48
C ALA A 98 -7.45 21.75 14.35
N GLY A 99 -7.11 21.34 13.12
CA GLY A 99 -6.17 20.25 12.87
C GLY A 99 -6.74 18.87 13.17
N ARG A 100 -8.07 18.72 13.15
CA ARG A 100 -8.77 17.45 13.37
C ARG A 100 -9.29 16.87 12.07
N VAL A 101 -9.28 15.55 11.93
CA VAL A 101 -9.79 14.85 10.75
C VAL A 101 -11.27 15.21 10.56
N SER A 102 -11.57 15.92 9.48
CA SER A 102 -12.95 16.23 9.07
C SER A 102 -13.52 15.12 8.20
N ASN A 103 -12.69 14.53 7.33
CA ASN A 103 -13.07 13.39 6.51
C ASN A 103 -11.84 12.70 5.91
N PHE A 104 -11.97 11.44 5.50
CA PHE A 104 -10.94 10.71 4.76
C PHE A 104 -11.54 9.84 3.66
N SER A 105 -10.74 9.58 2.62
CA SER A 105 -11.09 8.67 1.52
C SER A 105 -9.86 7.91 1.05
N TYR A 106 -10.08 6.79 0.37
CA TYR A 106 -9.01 6.00 -0.22
C TYR A 106 -9.45 5.41 -1.57
N ARG A 107 -8.46 5.15 -2.43
CA ARG A 107 -8.63 4.49 -3.73
C ARG A 107 -7.52 3.46 -3.90
N SER A 108 -7.90 2.22 -4.19
CA SER A 108 -6.97 1.14 -4.54
C SER A 108 -7.20 0.67 -5.98
N SER A 109 -6.13 0.36 -6.71
CA SER A 109 -6.19 -0.24 -8.04
C SER A 109 -5.14 -1.34 -8.18
N SER A 110 -5.43 -2.36 -8.97
CA SER A 110 -4.47 -3.41 -9.33
C SER A 110 -4.47 -3.63 -10.84
N PHE A 111 -3.30 -3.84 -11.44
CA PHE A 111 -3.13 -4.16 -12.86
C PHE A 111 -1.97 -5.14 -13.08
#